data_AF-A0A935GVH1-F1
#
_entry.id   AF-A0A935GVH1-F1
#
_cell.length_a   1.000
_cell.length_b   1.000
_cell.length_c   1.000
_cell.angle_alpha   90.00
_cell.angle_beta   90.00
_cell.angle_gamma   90.00
#
_symmetry.space_group_name_H-M   'P 1'
#
loop_
_entity.id
_entity.type
_entity.pdbx_description
1 polymer ?
#
loop_
_entity_poly.entity_id
_entity_poly.type
_entity_poly.pdbx_seq_one_letter_code
_entity_poly.pdbx_strand_id
1 'polypeptide(L)'
;MQGANAMTEKSFSGAPDLFGMEAPTKRTNSKPEAAALCEVLKALKAHPAVVWCERMNSGAARVGGRFVRFGFVGCPDVLGMLRDGRLLGVEVKAPKGKLRPEQAVFLERVRAGGGVAFVARDCRDVMQALGPL
;
A
#
# COMPACT_ATOMS: atom_id res chain seq x y z
N MET A 1 12.10 37.07 -49.23
CA MET A 1 12.01 35.62 -49.49
C MET A 1 12.39 34.93 -48.18
N GLN A 2 11.45 34.65 -47.27
CA GLN A 2 10.49 33.52 -47.23
C GLN A 2 11.14 32.14 -47.18
N GLY A 3 10.78 31.39 -46.12
CA GLY A 3 10.86 29.94 -45.99
C GLY A 3 11.99 29.45 -45.06
N ALA A 4 11.78 28.56 -44.09
CA ALA A 4 10.60 27.91 -43.57
C ALA A 4 10.98 27.31 -42.19
N ASN A 5 10.04 27.35 -41.24
CA ASN A 5 10.07 26.57 -40.00
C ASN A 5 10.03 25.07 -40.33
N ALA A 6 10.94 24.28 -39.75
CA ALA A 6 10.78 22.84 -39.64
C ALA A 6 10.77 22.46 -38.16
N MET A 7 9.55 22.35 -37.62
CA MET A 7 9.28 21.62 -36.40
C MET A 7 9.73 20.17 -36.61
N THR A 8 10.71 19.72 -35.83
CA THR A 8 11.02 18.30 -35.73
C THR A 8 10.01 17.67 -34.78
N GLU A 9 9.05 16.98 -35.38
CA GLU A 9 8.04 16.14 -34.74
C GLU A 9 8.73 15.13 -33.80
N LYS A 10 8.37 15.16 -32.52
CA LYS A 10 8.66 14.06 -31.61
C LYS A 10 7.73 12.91 -31.96
N SER A 11 8.31 11.81 -32.40
CA SER A 11 7.64 10.56 -32.71
C SER A 11 6.85 10.03 -31.51
N PHE A 12 5.55 9.82 -31.71
CA PHE A 12 4.67 9.12 -30.78
C PHE A 12 4.94 7.61 -30.88
N SER A 13 5.28 6.98 -29.74
CA SER A 13 5.40 5.52 -29.63
C SER A 13 4.25 4.96 -28.80
N GLY A 14 3.18 4.53 -29.48
CA GLY A 14 2.09 3.77 -28.86
C GLY A 14 1.16 3.24 -29.95
N ALA A 15 1.03 1.92 -30.08
CA ALA A 15 0.07 1.33 -30.99
C ALA A 15 -1.35 1.50 -30.40
N PRO A 16 -2.34 2.00 -31.18
CA PRO A 16 -3.71 2.13 -30.71
C PRO A 16 -4.36 0.76 -30.52
N ASP A 17 -5.36 0.70 -29.62
CA ASP A 17 -6.22 -0.47 -29.52
C ASP A 17 -7.17 -0.57 -30.72
N LEU A 18 -7.91 -1.69 -30.82
CA LEU A 18 -8.78 -2.02 -31.95
C LEU A 18 -9.90 -0.98 -32.19
N PHE A 19 -10.13 -0.05 -31.25
CA PHE A 19 -11.18 0.97 -31.33
C PHE A 19 -10.63 2.40 -31.36
N GLY A 20 -9.31 2.58 -31.51
CA GLY A 20 -8.69 3.91 -31.62
C GLY A 20 -8.80 4.74 -30.35
N MET A 21 -9.06 4.12 -29.20
CA MET A 21 -9.01 4.80 -27.91
C MET A 21 -7.62 4.62 -27.30
N GLU A 22 -7.09 5.66 -26.67
CA GLU A 22 -5.88 5.51 -25.86
C GLU A 22 -6.19 4.54 -24.70
N ALA A 23 -5.78 3.29 -24.85
CA ALA A 23 -5.73 2.36 -23.74
C ALA A 23 -4.86 3.00 -22.64
N PRO A 24 -5.37 3.19 -21.41
CA PRO A 24 -4.60 3.85 -20.37
C PRO A 24 -3.30 3.07 -20.17
N THR A 25 -2.19 3.76 -20.38
CA THR A 25 -0.84 3.20 -20.20
C THR A 25 -0.78 2.50 -18.85
N LYS A 26 -0.36 1.22 -18.88
CA LYS A 26 -0.22 0.37 -17.69
C LYS A 26 0.50 1.16 -16.61
N ARG A 27 -0.23 1.58 -15.57
CA ARG A 27 0.31 2.45 -14.50
C ARG A 27 1.49 1.75 -13.85
N THR A 28 2.71 2.17 -14.19
CA THR A 28 3.92 1.75 -13.49
C THR A 28 4.01 2.56 -12.21
N ASN A 29 3.38 2.05 -11.15
CA ASN A 29 3.51 2.68 -9.84
C ASN A 29 4.99 2.60 -9.44
N SER A 30 5.66 3.75 -9.45
CA SER A 30 7.08 3.91 -9.11
C SER A 30 7.41 3.54 -7.65
N LYS A 31 6.40 3.11 -6.86
CA LYS A 31 6.55 2.48 -5.54
C LYS A 31 5.49 1.38 -5.36
N PRO A 32 5.80 0.12 -5.71
CA PRO A 32 4.86 -1.01 -5.61
C PRO A 32 4.23 -1.18 -4.22
N GLU A 33 4.96 -0.82 -3.16
CA GLU A 33 4.47 -0.90 -1.78
C GLU A 33 3.41 0.15 -1.44
N ALA A 34 3.54 1.38 -1.97
CA ALA A 34 2.52 2.42 -1.77
C ALA A 34 1.21 2.07 -2.48
N ALA A 35 1.31 1.43 -3.66
CA ALA A 35 0.16 0.90 -4.38
C ALA A 35 -0.55 -0.19 -3.57
N ALA A 36 0.21 -1.18 -3.10
CA ALA A 36 -0.28 -2.25 -2.25
C ALA A 36 -0.95 -1.71 -0.99
N LEU A 37 -0.36 -0.70 -0.34
CA LEU A 37 -0.93 -0.11 0.87
C LEU A 37 -2.27 0.56 0.61
N CYS A 38 -2.41 1.31 -0.48
CA CYS A 38 -3.67 1.92 -0.88
C CYS A 38 -4.74 0.86 -1.14
N GLU A 39 -4.39 -0.23 -1.82
CA GLU A 39 -5.30 -1.33 -2.09
C GLU A 39 -5.74 -2.06 -0.81
N VAL A 40 -4.79 -2.43 0.05
CA VAL A 40 -5.05 -3.11 1.33
C VAL A 40 -5.92 -2.25 2.23
N LEU A 41 -5.64 -0.94 2.35
CA LEU A 41 -6.46 -0.03 3.15
C LEU A 41 -7.90 0.07 2.64
N LYS A 42 -8.11 0.09 1.31
CA LYS A 42 -9.47 0.09 0.74
C LYS A 42 -10.21 -1.20 1.08
N ALA A 43 -9.55 -2.35 0.92
CA ALA A 43 -10.13 -3.64 1.25
C ALA A 43 -10.50 -3.73 2.74
N LEU A 44 -9.59 -3.33 3.63
CA LEU A 44 -9.84 -3.29 5.08
C LEU A 44 -10.99 -2.35 5.45
N LYS A 45 -11.02 -1.12 4.91
CA LYS A 45 -12.08 -0.14 5.21
C LYS A 45 -13.46 -0.58 4.69
N ALA A 46 -13.51 -1.41 3.65
CA ALA A 46 -14.75 -1.96 3.10
C ALA A 46 -15.20 -3.28 3.77
N HIS A 47 -14.31 -3.96 4.50
CA HIS A 47 -14.59 -5.29 5.04
C HIS A 47 -15.54 -5.23 6.24
N PRO A 48 -16.63 -6.03 6.26
CA PRO A 48 -17.65 -5.94 7.30
C PRO A 48 -17.11 -6.27 8.70
N ALA A 49 -16.08 -7.11 8.82
CA ALA A 49 -15.46 -7.41 10.11
C ALA A 49 -14.62 -6.25 10.70
N VAL A 50 -14.28 -5.21 9.94
CA VAL A 50 -13.42 -4.11 10.40
C VAL A 50 -14.28 -2.93 10.87
N VAL A 51 -14.05 -2.46 12.11
CA VAL A 51 -14.74 -1.27 12.65
C VAL A 51 -14.03 0.00 12.19
N TRP A 52 -12.71 0.00 12.30
CA TRP A 52 -11.85 1.08 11.84
C TRP A 52 -10.45 0.53 11.56
N CYS A 53 -9.72 1.20 10.66
CA CYS A 53 -8.30 0.97 10.46
C CYS A 53 -7.64 2.23 9.90
N GLU A 54 -6.41 2.51 10.31
CA GLU A 54 -5.64 3.66 9.83
C GLU A 54 -4.20 3.31 9.53
N ARG A 55 -3.64 4.05 8.56
CA ARG A 55 -2.24 3.96 8.18
C ARG A 55 -1.37 4.52 9.30
N MET A 56 -0.36 3.76 9.69
CA MET A 56 0.68 4.23 10.59
C MET A 56 1.84 4.84 9.79
N ASN A 57 2.25 6.05 10.17
CA ASN A 57 3.51 6.60 9.70
C ASN A 57 4.65 5.95 10.48
N SER A 58 5.54 5.27 9.76
CA SER A 58 6.79 4.74 10.29
C SER A 58 7.98 5.44 9.65
N GLY A 59 9.15 5.34 10.31
CA GLY A 59 10.39 5.93 9.83
C GLY A 59 10.75 7.20 10.57
N ALA A 60 11.56 8.06 9.97
CA ALA A 60 12.01 9.30 10.59
C ALA A 60 12.19 10.40 9.55
N ALA A 61 11.95 11.63 9.96
CA ALA A 61 12.16 12.81 9.13
C ALA A 61 12.84 13.91 9.94
N ARG A 62 13.55 14.81 9.25
CA ARG A 62 14.00 16.05 9.85
C ARG A 62 12.89 17.08 9.73
N VAL A 63 12.40 17.55 10.88
CA VAL A 63 11.38 18.61 10.97
C VAL A 63 12.08 19.84 11.54
N GLY A 64 12.34 20.82 10.66
CA GLY A 64 13.23 21.94 10.96
C GLY A 64 14.66 21.46 11.27
N GLY A 65 15.16 21.79 12.47
CA GLY A 65 16.47 21.37 12.97
C GLY A 65 16.49 20.06 13.77
N ARG A 66 15.34 19.40 13.97
CA ARG A 66 15.22 18.20 14.83
C ARG A 66 14.99 16.93 14.01
N PHE A 67 15.57 15.82 14.44
CA PHE A 67 15.28 14.49 13.90
C PHE A 67 14.13 13.86 14.69
N VAL A 68 13.03 13.56 14.01
CA VAL A 68 11.81 12.99 14.62
C VAL A 68 11.58 11.60 14.05
N ARG A 69 11.40 10.61 14.92
CA ARG A 69 11.01 9.25 14.55
C ARG A 69 9.50 9.10 14.75
N PHE A 70 8.83 8.53 13.75
CA PHE A 70 7.39 8.23 13.78
C PHE A 70 7.16 6.75 14.08
N GLY A 71 6.09 6.47 14.82
CA GLY A 71 5.75 5.13 15.25
C GLY A 71 6.79 4.53 16.20
N PHE A 72 6.56 3.26 16.54
CA PHE A 72 7.49 2.46 17.34
C PHE A 72 8.22 1.43 16.46
N VAL A 73 9.30 0.84 16.97
CA VAL A 73 10.06 -0.19 16.24
C VAL A 73 9.18 -1.40 16.00
N GLY A 74 9.03 -1.80 14.73
CA GLY A 74 8.13 -2.89 14.33
C GLY A 74 6.66 -2.50 14.18
N CYS A 75 6.32 -1.20 14.28
CA CYS A 75 4.97 -0.69 14.02
C CYS A 75 4.51 -1.12 12.62
N PRO A 76 3.35 -1.79 12.50
CA PRO A 76 2.84 -2.26 11.22
C PRO A 76 2.31 -1.09 10.40
N ASP A 77 2.24 -1.22 9.08
CA ASP A 77 1.74 -0.15 8.20
C ASP A 77 0.29 0.24 8.46
N VAL A 78 -0.53 -0.68 8.98
CA VAL A 78 -1.94 -0.44 9.33
C VAL A 78 -2.25 -1.00 10.72
N LEU A 79 -2.93 -0.20 11.54
CA LEU A 79 -3.57 -0.64 12.77
C LEU A 79 -5.08 -0.44 12.69
N GLY A 80 -5.84 -1.28 13.38
CA GLY A 80 -7.30 -1.18 13.41
C GLY A 80 -7.93 -2.01 14.52
N MET A 81 -9.26 -2.12 14.45
CA MET A 81 -10.05 -2.95 15.37
C MET A 81 -11.13 -3.69 14.60
N LEU A 82 -11.30 -4.97 14.93
CA LEU A 82 -12.38 -5.80 14.40
C LEU A 82 -13.67 -5.63 15.20
N ARG A 83 -14.80 -6.05 14.63
CA ARG A 83 -16.14 -5.93 15.27
C ARG A 83 -16.29 -6.70 16.57
N ASP A 84 -15.50 -7.76 16.75
CA ASP A 84 -15.44 -8.54 17.99
C ASP A 84 -14.46 -7.97 19.02
N GLY A 85 -13.93 -6.76 18.79
CA GLY A 85 -13.03 -6.06 19.70
C GLY A 85 -11.56 -6.44 19.58
N ARG A 86 -11.21 -7.39 18.70
CA ARG A 86 -9.81 -7.79 18.49
C ARG A 86 -9.02 -6.67 17.80
N LEU A 87 -7.78 -6.46 18.26
CA LEU A 87 -6.81 -5.57 17.60
C LEU A 87 -6.46 -6.14 16.22
N LEU A 88 -6.42 -5.28 15.21
CA LEU A 88 -5.95 -5.60 13.87
C LEU A 88 -4.57 -4.97 13.64
N GLY A 89 -3.60 -5.76 13.17
CA GLY A 89 -2.29 -5.28 12.74
C GLY A 89 -1.89 -5.84 11.37
N VAL A 90 -1.72 -4.97 10.36
CA VAL A 90 -1.39 -5.41 9.00
C VAL A 90 -0.11 -4.73 8.53
N GLU A 91 0.88 -5.55 8.19
CA GLU A 91 2.10 -5.10 7.54
C GLU A 91 1.95 -5.27 6.03
N VAL A 92 2.23 -4.22 5.26
CA VAL A 92 2.07 -4.26 3.81
C VAL A 92 3.43 -4.41 3.12
N LYS A 93 3.54 -5.35 2.18
CA LYS A 93 4.76 -5.57 1.40
C LYS A 93 4.46 -5.63 -0.08
N ALA A 94 5.35 -5.04 -0.88
CA ALA A 94 5.39 -5.34 -2.32
C ALA A 94 5.55 -6.85 -2.56
N PRO A 95 5.28 -7.39 -3.76
CA PRO A 95 5.36 -8.84 -4.03
C PRO A 95 6.67 -9.52 -3.61
N LYS A 96 7.81 -8.82 -3.74
CA LYS A 96 9.15 -9.30 -3.31
C LYS A 96 9.63 -8.69 -1.99
N GLY A 97 8.80 -7.88 -1.33
CA GLY A 97 9.11 -7.23 -0.07
C GLY A 97 9.26 -8.26 1.05
N LYS A 98 10.28 -8.07 1.88
CA LYS A 98 10.63 -8.95 3.01
C LYS A 98 10.14 -8.34 4.32
N LEU A 99 9.56 -9.18 5.17
CA LEU A 99 9.19 -8.81 6.54
C LEU A 99 10.46 -8.67 7.38
N ARG A 100 10.60 -7.57 8.12
CA ARG A 100 11.74 -7.38 9.03
C ARG A 100 11.49 -8.11 10.36
N PRO A 101 12.53 -8.58 11.07
CA PRO A 101 12.37 -9.34 12.31
C PRO A 101 11.51 -8.63 13.36
N GLU A 102 11.71 -7.34 13.56
CA GLU A 102 10.95 -6.54 14.52
C GLU A 102 9.46 -6.42 14.18
N GLN A 103 9.13 -6.43 12.89
CA GLN A 103 7.74 -6.44 12.42
C GLN A 103 7.10 -7.80 12.68
N ALA A 104 7.82 -8.89 12.41
CA ALA A 104 7.37 -10.24 12.72
C ALA A 104 7.09 -10.41 14.23
N VAL A 105 7.98 -9.90 15.09
CA VAL A 105 7.79 -9.91 16.55
C VAL A 105 6.54 -9.15 16.95
N PHE A 106 6.28 -7.97 16.37
CA PHE A 106 5.08 -7.22 16.70
C PHE A 106 3.80 -7.95 16.25
N LEU A 107 3.77 -8.45 15.02
CA LEU A 107 2.61 -9.20 14.51
C LEU A 107 2.32 -10.43 15.39
N GLU A 108 3.36 -11.14 15.86
CA GLU A 108 3.15 -12.24 16.80
C GLU A 108 2.62 -11.79 18.16
N ARG A 109 3.09 -10.67 18.70
CA ARG A 109 2.54 -10.14 19.95
C ARG A 109 1.04 -9.83 19.82
N VAL A 110 0.60 -9.31 18.68
CA VAL A 110 -0.82 -9.07 18.41
C VAL A 110 -1.59 -10.40 18.42
N ARG A 111 -1.11 -11.42 17.72
CA ARG A 111 -1.75 -12.75 17.68
C ARG A 111 -1.78 -13.42 19.05
N ALA A 112 -0.66 -13.41 19.77
CA ALA A 112 -0.56 -13.95 21.13
C ALA A 112 -1.50 -13.23 22.12
N GLY A 113 -1.79 -11.95 21.88
CA GLY A 113 -2.78 -11.18 22.63
C GLY A 113 -4.23 -11.38 22.20
N GLY A 114 -4.51 -12.34 21.30
CA GLY A 114 -5.85 -12.61 20.78
C GLY A 114 -6.30 -11.69 19.64
N GLY A 115 -5.41 -10.81 19.15
CA GLY A 115 -5.66 -9.98 17.97
C GLY A 115 -5.51 -10.74 16.65
N VAL A 116 -5.83 -10.06 15.55
CA VAL A 116 -5.59 -10.56 14.18
C VAL A 116 -4.45 -9.75 13.57
N ALA A 117 -3.41 -10.43 13.14
CA ALA A 117 -2.29 -9.79 12.47
C ALA A 117 -1.77 -10.62 11.30
N PHE A 118 -1.39 -9.96 10.21
CA PHE A 118 -0.90 -10.62 9.00
C PHE A 118 -0.07 -9.67 8.13
N VAL A 119 0.66 -10.28 7.17
CA VAL A 119 1.30 -9.54 6.09
C VAL A 119 0.36 -9.56 4.89
N ALA A 120 0.16 -8.40 4.27
CA ALA A 120 -0.64 -8.28 3.05
C ALA A 120 0.21 -7.72 1.91
N ARG A 121 -0.03 -8.19 0.69
CA ARG A 121 0.60 -7.74 -0.55
C ARG A 121 -0.42 -7.13 -1.51
N ASP A 122 -1.68 -7.49 -1.36
CA ASP A 122 -2.83 -6.97 -2.09
C ASP A 122 -4.15 -7.23 -1.33
N CYS A 123 -5.29 -6.91 -1.94
CA CYS A 123 -6.60 -7.10 -1.30
C CYS A 123 -6.95 -8.57 -1.01
N ARG A 124 -6.39 -9.54 -1.74
CA ARG A 124 -6.74 -10.96 -1.60
C ARG A 124 -6.23 -11.52 -0.27
N ASP A 125 -5.09 -11.03 0.21
CA ASP A 125 -4.56 -11.41 1.52
C ASP A 125 -5.49 -10.93 2.65
N VAL A 126 -6.16 -9.79 2.48
CA VAL A 126 -7.18 -9.31 3.43
C VAL A 126 -8.36 -10.28 3.48
N MET A 127 -8.85 -10.69 2.32
CA MET A 127 -9.96 -11.65 2.22
C MET A 127 -9.58 -13.03 2.79
N GLN A 128 -8.35 -13.48 2.54
CA GLN A 128 -7.85 -14.73 3.09
C GLN A 128 -7.76 -14.67 4.62
N ALA A 129 -7.37 -13.53 5.19
CA ALA A 129 -7.19 -13.37 6.62
C ALA A 129 -8.50 -13.13 7.40
N LEU A 130 -9.47 -12.43 6.80
CA LEU A 130 -10.69 -11.99 7.49
C LEU A 130 -11.96 -12.71 7.04
N GLY A 131 -11.87 -13.52 5.98
CA GLY A 131 -13.01 -14.16 5.32
C GLY A 131 -13.50 -13.36 4.10
N PRO A 132 -14.45 -13.92 3.32
CA PRO A 132 -15.08 -13.20 2.21
C PRO A 132 -15.92 -12.00 2.70
N LEU A 133 -16.17 -11.04 1.80
CA LEU A 133 -17.07 -9.90 2.04
C LEU A 133 -18.51 -10.38 2.26
#